data_AF-A0AAW1HC81-F1
#
_entry.id   AF-A0AAW1HC81-F1
#
_cell.length_a   1.000
_cell.length_b   1.000
_cell.length_c   1.000
_cell.angle_alpha   90.00
_cell.angle_beta   90.00
_cell.angle_gamma   90.00
#
_symmetry.space_group_name_H-M   'P 1'
#
loop_
_entity.id
_entity.type
_entity.pdbx_description
1 polymer ?
#
loop_
_entity_poly.entity_id
_entity_poly.type
_entity_poly.pdbx_seq_one_letter_code
_entity_poly.pdbx_strand_id
1 'polypeptide(L)'
;MFRLFDKLLGKITLPSIAPKPNSITQFYPFRGFSTGVGAYVGDKRNILDYHRRQLAAKHELRRKLYKAMWRDNDLPSSMREKARYKLSKLPRNSAFNRLRNRCIFTGRPRAVYEKFRMSRIVFRELASKGELLGVKKASW
;
A
#
# COMPACT_ATOMS: atom_id res chain seq x y z
N MET A 1 37.47 9.90 8.92
CA MET A 1 36.76 10.22 7.66
C MET A 1 35.30 9.73 7.58
N PHE A 2 34.85 8.70 8.31
CA PHE A 2 33.46 8.19 8.23
C PHE A 2 32.39 8.97 9.02
N ARG A 3 32.78 9.89 9.92
CA ARG A 3 31.83 10.68 10.75
C ARG A 3 31.26 11.93 10.04
N LEU A 4 31.78 12.27 8.86
CA LEU A 4 31.31 13.39 8.04
C LEU A 4 30.15 13.00 7.11
N PHE A 5 30.03 11.71 6.76
CA PHE A 5 28.98 11.21 5.87
C PHE A 5 27.62 11.06 6.58
N ASP A 6 27.63 10.68 7.87
CA ASP A 6 26.42 10.62 8.70
C ASP A 6 25.86 12.01 9.07
N LYS A 7 26.70 13.06 9.08
CA LYS A 7 26.27 14.45 9.30
C LYS A 7 25.60 15.07 8.06
N LEU A 8 25.92 14.60 6.85
CA LEU A 8 25.34 15.09 5.59
C LEU A 8 23.96 14.49 5.30
N LEU A 9 23.65 13.28 5.81
CA LEU A 9 22.33 12.66 5.67
C LEU A 9 21.29 13.15 6.69
N GLY A 10 21.71 13.97 7.66
CA GLY A 10 20.85 14.52 8.72
C GLY A 10 20.08 15.80 8.36
N LYS A 11 20.33 16.40 7.19
CA LYS A 11 19.74 17.69 6.77
C LYS A 11 18.96 17.65 5.45
N ILE A 12 18.53 16.47 5.00
CA ILE A 12 17.56 16.38 3.90
C ILE A 12 16.17 16.24 4.54
N THR A 13 15.62 17.37 4.97
CA THR A 13 14.17 17.50 5.21
C THR A 13 13.48 17.41 3.86
N LEU A 14 13.10 16.20 3.45
CA LEU A 14 12.21 16.03 2.30
C LEU A 14 10.91 16.75 2.62
N PRO A 15 10.40 17.65 1.75
CA PRO A 15 9.06 18.15 1.91
C PRO A 15 8.11 16.95 1.90
N SER A 16 7.27 16.87 2.93
CA SER A 16 6.15 15.95 2.99
C SER A 16 5.23 16.22 1.81
N ILE A 17 5.52 15.63 0.66
CA ILE A 17 4.52 15.41 -0.39
C ILE A 17 3.65 14.29 0.15
N ALA A 18 2.71 14.69 1.02
CA ALA A 18 1.54 13.89 1.25
C ALA A 18 0.94 13.59 -0.13
N PRO A 19 0.64 12.33 -0.46
CA PRO A 19 -0.16 12.08 -1.66
C PRO A 19 -1.44 12.88 -1.47
N LYS A 20 -1.63 13.91 -2.31
CA LYS A 20 -2.90 14.64 -2.34
C LYS A 20 -3.98 13.58 -2.44
N PRO A 21 -5.05 13.63 -1.63
CA PRO A 21 -6.19 12.77 -1.87
C PRO A 21 -6.66 13.04 -3.29
N ASN A 22 -6.34 12.14 -4.21
CA ASN A 22 -6.97 12.08 -5.51
C ASN A 22 -8.47 12.11 -5.22
N SER A 23 -9.24 12.93 -5.93
CA SER A 23 -10.64 13.32 -5.71
C SER A 23 -11.68 12.21 -5.48
N ILE A 24 -11.25 10.96 -5.38
CA ILE A 24 -12.02 9.74 -5.03
C ILE A 24 -12.13 9.53 -3.51
N THR A 25 -11.34 10.23 -2.68
CA THR A 25 -11.46 10.14 -1.21
C THR A 25 -12.27 11.27 -0.57
N GLN A 26 -13.14 11.95 -1.32
CA GLN A 26 -14.29 12.57 -0.68
C GLN A 26 -15.21 11.44 -0.22
N PHE A 27 -15.30 11.28 1.09
CA PHE A 27 -16.41 10.58 1.73
C PHE A 27 -17.71 11.07 1.09
N TYR A 28 -18.31 10.27 0.23
CA TYR A 28 -19.73 10.37 -0.02
C TYR A 28 -20.41 9.62 1.12
N PRO A 29 -21.10 10.31 2.06
CA PRO A 29 -22.13 9.65 2.84
C PRO A 29 -23.26 9.35 1.87
N PHE A 30 -23.17 8.22 1.15
CA PHE A 30 -24.31 7.71 0.39
C PHE A 30 -25.40 7.37 1.41
N ARG A 31 -26.34 8.31 1.57
CA ARG A 31 -27.64 8.06 2.19
C ARG A 31 -28.30 6.90 1.44
N GLY A 32 -28.65 5.86 2.18
CA GLY A 32 -29.65 4.88 1.78
C GLY A 32 -29.19 3.81 0.79
N PHE A 33 -28.59 2.73 1.32
CA PHE A 33 -28.80 1.41 0.73
C PHE A 33 -29.13 0.40 1.83
N SER A 34 -30.42 0.34 2.18
CA SER A 34 -31.01 -0.68 3.04
C SER A 34 -31.09 -2.01 2.28
N THR A 35 -29.97 -2.72 2.18
CA THR A 35 -30.01 -4.18 2.04
C THR A 35 -29.25 -4.76 3.22
N GLY A 36 -29.95 -5.60 3.99
CA GLY A 36 -29.45 -6.28 5.18
C GLY A 36 -28.22 -7.14 4.92
N VAL A 37 -27.05 -6.48 4.89
CA VAL A 37 -25.74 -7.09 5.06
C VAL A 37 -24.98 -6.17 6.00
N GLY A 38 -25.25 -6.31 7.30
CA GLY A 38 -24.48 -5.64 8.34
C GLY A 38 -23.04 -6.14 8.36
N ALA A 39 -22.16 -5.55 7.55
CA ALA A 39 -20.73 -5.89 7.53
C ALA A 39 -19.87 -4.86 6.78
N TYR A 40 -20.04 -3.56 7.01
CA TYR A 40 -19.11 -2.57 6.45
C TYR A 40 -18.21 -1.99 7.54
N VAL A 41 -16.92 -2.35 7.41
CA VAL A 41 -15.75 -1.91 8.19
C VAL A 41 -15.56 -2.59 9.55
N GLY A 42 -14.90 -3.75 9.54
CA GLY A 42 -14.44 -4.42 10.78
C GLY A 42 -13.59 -5.67 10.59
N ASP A 43 -13.17 -6.02 9.37
CA ASP A 43 -12.43 -7.24 9.13
C ASP A 43 -10.99 -7.08 9.69
N LYS A 44 -10.64 -7.81 10.78
CA LYS A 44 -9.29 -7.78 11.42
C LYS A 44 -8.15 -7.83 10.39
N ARG A 45 -8.37 -8.57 9.30
CA ARG A 45 -7.42 -8.73 8.19
C ARG A 45 -7.18 -7.44 7.41
N ASN A 46 -8.21 -6.60 7.21
CA ASN A 46 -8.08 -5.28 6.59
C ASN A 46 -7.29 -4.32 7.48
N ILE A 47 -7.58 -4.32 8.79
CA ILE A 47 -6.87 -3.51 9.78
C ILE A 47 -5.37 -3.87 9.80
N LEU A 48 -5.05 -5.17 9.86
CA LEU A 48 -3.68 -5.65 9.79
C LEU A 48 -2.97 -5.30 8.47
N ASP A 49 -3.72 -5.25 7.36
CA ASP A 49 -3.18 -4.86 6.06
C ASP A 49 -2.92 -3.35 5.98
N TYR A 50 -3.80 -2.56 6.58
CA TYR A 50 -3.64 -1.11 6.74
C TYR A 50 -2.38 -0.79 7.55
N HIS A 51 -2.18 -1.39 8.72
CA HIS A 51 -0.96 -1.18 9.50
C HIS A 51 0.31 -1.62 8.76
N ARG A 52 0.23 -2.71 7.97
CA ARG A 52 1.34 -3.14 7.10
C ARG A 52 1.66 -2.10 6.02
N ARG A 53 0.65 -1.47 5.40
CA ARG A 53 0.85 -0.36 4.44
C ARG A 53 1.55 0.83 5.09
N GLN A 54 1.13 1.23 6.28
CA GLN A 54 1.75 2.34 7.02
C GLN A 54 3.22 2.05 7.36
N LEU A 55 3.51 0.84 7.84
CA LEU A 55 4.89 0.41 8.11
C LEU A 55 5.74 0.33 6.84
N ALA A 56 5.17 -0.14 5.73
CA ALA A 56 5.86 -0.22 4.45
C ALA A 56 6.22 1.18 3.92
N ALA A 57 5.28 2.13 4.00
CA ALA A 57 5.53 3.53 3.63
C ALA A 57 6.65 4.16 4.48
N LYS A 58 6.59 3.97 5.81
CA LYS A 58 7.62 4.50 6.73
C LYS A 58 9.03 4.00 6.43
N HIS A 59 9.17 2.77 5.95
CA HIS A 59 10.48 2.13 5.73
C HIS A 59 10.86 1.98 4.26
N GLU A 60 10.08 2.55 3.33
CA GLU A 60 10.28 2.38 1.89
C GLU A 60 11.69 2.82 1.45
N LEU A 61 12.06 4.06 1.79
CA LEU A 61 13.33 4.65 1.40
C LEU A 61 14.51 3.83 1.93
N ARG A 62 14.51 3.51 3.23
CA ARG A 62 15.57 2.71 3.88
C ARG A 62 15.72 1.34 3.22
N ARG A 63 14.61 0.65 2.90
CA ARG A 63 14.67 -0.66 2.23
C ARG A 63 15.18 -0.56 0.80
N LYS A 64 14.80 0.49 0.05
CA LYS A 64 15.32 0.73 -1.32
C LYS A 64 16.83 0.96 -1.29
N LEU A 65 17.30 1.85 -0.40
CA LEU A 65 18.73 2.17 -0.24
C LEU A 65 19.56 0.92 0.12
N TYR A 66 19.16 0.17 1.16
CA TYR A 66 19.92 -1.03 1.55
C TYR A 66 19.88 -2.14 0.50
N LYS A 67 18.78 -2.24 -0.27
CA LYS A 67 18.71 -3.19 -1.39
C LYS A 67 19.59 -2.77 -2.57
N ALA A 68 19.71 -1.48 -2.86
CA ALA A 68 20.63 -0.98 -3.88
C ALA A 68 22.07 -1.32 -3.47
N MET A 69 22.50 -0.86 -2.29
CA MET A 69 23.85 -1.11 -1.76
C MET A 69 24.23 -2.60 -1.70
N TRP A 70 23.27 -3.49 -1.44
CA TRP A 70 23.51 -4.94 -1.42
C TRP A 70 23.66 -5.52 -2.84
N ARG A 71 22.93 -5.00 -3.83
CA ARG A 71 22.94 -5.49 -5.22
C ARG A 71 24.15 -5.00 -6.02
N ASP A 72 24.69 -3.84 -5.68
CA ASP A 72 25.81 -3.25 -6.39
C ASP A 72 27.07 -4.08 -6.17
N ASN A 73 27.64 -4.67 -7.22
CA ASN A 73 28.81 -5.56 -7.10
C ASN A 73 30.14 -4.80 -6.91
N ASP A 74 30.20 -3.54 -7.32
CA ASP A 74 31.39 -2.70 -7.24
C ASP A 74 31.72 -2.27 -5.80
N LEU A 75 30.73 -2.37 -4.90
CA LEU A 75 30.92 -2.02 -3.50
C LEU A 75 31.76 -3.08 -2.76
N PRO A 76 32.64 -2.66 -1.84
CA PRO A 76 33.44 -3.59 -1.05
C PRO A 76 32.53 -4.53 -0.24
N SER A 77 32.93 -5.80 -0.11
CA SER A 77 32.12 -6.85 0.56
C SER A 77 31.64 -6.42 1.94
N SER A 78 32.53 -5.78 2.72
CA SER A 78 32.23 -5.29 4.07
C SER A 78 31.05 -4.30 4.12
N MET A 79 30.87 -3.46 3.10
CA MET A 79 29.75 -2.53 3.02
C MET A 79 28.45 -3.25 2.63
N ARG A 80 28.53 -4.21 1.69
CA ARG A 80 27.39 -5.03 1.27
C ARG A 80 26.85 -5.87 2.42
N GLU A 81 27.74 -6.47 3.22
CA GLU A 81 27.39 -7.24 4.42
C GLU A 81 26.70 -6.37 5.47
N LYS A 82 27.22 -5.16 5.73
CA LYS A 82 26.58 -4.18 6.63
C LYS A 82 25.18 -3.80 6.14
N ALA A 83 25.00 -3.56 4.84
CA ALA A 83 23.69 -3.25 4.25
C ALA A 83 22.72 -4.44 4.39
N ARG A 84 23.20 -5.68 4.16
CA ARG A 84 22.42 -6.90 4.36
C ARG A 84 21.98 -7.08 5.81
N TYR A 85 22.88 -6.85 6.76
CA TYR A 85 22.55 -6.90 8.20
C TYR A 85 21.49 -5.85 8.57
N LYS A 86 21.66 -4.60 8.14
CA LYS A 86 20.69 -3.52 8.36
C LYS A 86 19.32 -3.83 7.73
N LEU A 87 19.29 -4.45 6.54
CA LEU A 87 18.05 -4.86 5.87
C LEU A 87 17.31 -5.96 6.65
N SER A 88 18.06 -6.90 7.25
CA SER A 88 17.52 -7.98 8.09
C SER A 88 16.90 -7.44 9.40
N LYS A 89 17.52 -6.41 10.00
CA LYS A 89 17.05 -5.79 11.24
C LYS A 89 15.72 -5.04 11.10
N LEU A 90 15.33 -4.63 9.89
CA LEU A 90 14.07 -3.92 9.66
C LEU A 90 12.86 -4.84 9.90
N PRO A 91 11.73 -4.30 10.40
CA PRO A 91 10.56 -5.11 10.73
C PRO A 91 10.04 -5.88 9.52
N ARG A 92 9.80 -7.18 9.69
CA ARG A 92 9.40 -8.12 8.62
C ARG A 92 8.11 -7.68 7.89
N ASN A 93 7.20 -7.03 8.61
CA ASN A 93 5.91 -6.52 8.11
C ASN A 93 6.01 -5.26 7.24
N SER A 94 7.16 -4.58 7.23
CA SER A 94 7.41 -3.43 6.34
C SER A 94 7.71 -3.80 4.89
N ALA A 95 7.85 -5.09 4.58
CA ALA A 95 8.20 -5.53 3.24
C ALA A 95 6.99 -5.43 2.30
N PHE A 96 7.20 -4.81 1.13
CA PHE A 96 6.14 -4.60 0.13
C PHE A 96 5.49 -5.90 -0.35
N ASN A 97 6.26 -6.99 -0.42
CA ASN A 97 5.77 -8.32 -0.82
C ASN A 97 4.68 -8.90 0.10
N ARG A 98 4.55 -8.41 1.34
CA ARG A 98 3.53 -8.87 2.29
C ARG A 98 2.20 -8.15 2.14
N LEU A 99 2.14 -7.06 1.39
CA LEU A 99 0.92 -6.31 1.17
C LEU A 99 -0.01 -7.11 0.27
N ARG A 100 -1.33 -7.06 0.54
CA ARG A 100 -2.33 -7.71 -0.30
C ARG A 100 -3.40 -6.71 -0.68
N ASN A 101 -3.78 -6.70 -1.96
CA ASN A 101 -4.88 -5.88 -2.43
C ASN A 101 -6.20 -6.52 -1.99
N ARG A 102 -6.85 -5.95 -0.97
CA ARG A 102 -8.14 -6.39 -0.45
C ARG A 102 -9.26 -5.47 -0.93
N CYS A 103 -10.47 -6.00 -0.98
CA CYS A 103 -11.67 -5.21 -1.20
C CYS A 103 -11.89 -4.23 -0.04
N ILE A 104 -12.18 -2.96 -0.35
CA ILE A 104 -12.48 -1.92 0.65
C ILE A 104 -13.79 -2.23 1.38
N PHE A 105 -14.81 -2.64 0.64
CA PHE A 105 -16.15 -2.94 1.14
C PHE A 105 -16.18 -4.23 1.98
N THR A 106 -15.74 -5.35 1.40
CA THR A 106 -15.94 -6.68 2.00
C THR A 106 -14.69 -7.33 2.58
N GLY A 107 -13.51 -6.73 2.43
CA GLY A 107 -12.24 -7.34 2.90
C GLY A 107 -11.75 -8.58 2.14
N ARG A 108 -12.48 -8.99 1.09
CA ARG A 108 -12.16 -10.14 0.25
C ARG A 108 -10.75 -10.03 -0.33
N PRO A 109 -9.90 -11.08 -0.17
CA PRO A 109 -8.49 -11.03 -0.56
C PRO A 109 -8.20 -11.33 -2.04
N ARG A 110 -9.16 -11.87 -2.80
CA ARG A 110 -8.98 -12.36 -4.17
C ARG A 110 -10.04 -11.80 -5.11
N ALA A 111 -9.70 -11.77 -6.40
CA ALA A 111 -10.53 -11.22 -7.47
C ALA A 111 -11.05 -9.82 -7.12
N VAL A 112 -10.07 -8.94 -6.86
CA VAL A 112 -10.25 -7.51 -6.61
C VAL A 112 -9.78 -6.77 -7.85
N TYR A 113 -10.63 -5.93 -8.42
CA TYR A 113 -10.23 -5.06 -9.52
C TYR A 113 -9.35 -3.93 -8.96
N GLU A 114 -8.13 -3.78 -9.46
CA GLU A 114 -7.17 -2.81 -8.91
C GLU A 114 -7.63 -1.36 -9.07
N LYS A 115 -8.22 -1.02 -10.22
CA LYS A 115 -8.71 0.33 -10.53
C LYS A 115 -9.81 0.79 -9.55
N PHE A 116 -10.76 -0.09 -9.27
CA PHE A 116 -11.93 0.20 -8.43
C PHE A 116 -11.75 -0.19 -6.95
N ARG A 117 -10.67 -0.92 -6.61
CA ARG A 117 -10.38 -1.44 -5.26
C ARG A 117 -11.55 -2.20 -4.61
N MET A 118 -12.38 -2.84 -5.42
CA MET A 118 -13.55 -3.62 -4.99
C MET A 118 -13.49 -5.05 -5.50
N SER A 119 -14.15 -5.95 -4.78
CA SER A 119 -14.28 -7.35 -5.17
C SER A 119 -15.19 -7.49 -6.38
N ARG A 120 -15.03 -8.59 -7.14
CA ARG A 120 -15.93 -8.90 -8.26
C ARG A 120 -17.42 -8.94 -7.92
N ILE A 121 -17.78 -9.26 -6.66
CA ILE A 121 -19.18 -9.41 -6.23
C ILE A 121 -19.81 -8.02 -6.12
N VAL A 122 -19.20 -7.19 -5.29
CA VAL A 122 -19.58 -5.77 -5.13
C VAL A 122 -19.52 -5.03 -6.47
N PHE A 123 -18.50 -5.28 -7.29
CA PHE A 123 -18.40 -4.67 -8.62
C PHE A 123 -19.61 -5.02 -9.49
N ARG A 124 -20.05 -6.28 -9.51
CA ARG A 124 -21.23 -6.69 -10.27
C ARG A 124 -22.51 -6.08 -9.72
N GLU A 125 -22.67 -6.05 -8.41
CA GLU A 125 -23.83 -5.43 -7.76
C GLU A 125 -23.93 -3.94 -8.10
N LEU A 126 -22.84 -3.20 -7.96
CA LEU A 126 -22.80 -1.76 -8.29
C LEU A 126 -22.95 -1.49 -9.78
N ALA A 127 -22.36 -2.33 -10.64
CA ALA A 127 -22.55 -2.24 -12.09
C ALA A 127 -24.01 -2.48 -12.50
N SER A 128 -24.67 -3.48 -11.93
CA SER A 128 -26.08 -3.78 -12.22
C SER A 128 -27.02 -2.67 -11.75
N LYS A 129 -26.67 -1.97 -10.66
CA LYS A 129 -27.42 -0.80 -10.18
C LYS A 129 -27.17 0.47 -10.99
N GLY A 130 -26.16 0.49 -11.86
CA GLY A 130 -25.76 1.68 -12.61
C GLY A 130 -24.99 2.72 -11.78
N GLU A 131 -24.51 2.37 -10.59
CA GLU A 131 -23.74 3.29 -9.72
C GLU A 131 -22.30 3.50 -10.23
N LEU A 132 -21.81 2.61 -11.10
CA LEU A 132 -20.48 2.73 -11.70
C LEU A 132 -20.54 3.51 -13.02
N LEU A 133 -19.92 4.69 -13.02
CA LEU A 133 -19.81 5.55 -14.20
C LEU A 133 -19.04 4.83 -15.33
N GLY A 134 -19.61 4.83 -16.53
CA GLY A 134 -18.99 4.29 -17.74
C GLY A 134 -18.91 2.76 -17.82
N VAL A 135 -19.54 2.04 -16.89
CA VAL A 135 -19.62 0.57 -16.93
C VAL A 135 -20.93 0.15 -17.58
N LYS A 136 -20.85 -0.47 -18.75
CA LYS A 136 -21.97 -1.09 -19.45
C LYS A 136 -21.72 -2.57 -19.69
N LYS A 137 -22.79 -3.35 -19.81
CA LYS A 137 -22.68 -4.75 -20.25
C LYS A 137 -22.11 -4.76 -21.68
N ALA A 138 -21.10 -5.59 -21.91
CA ALA A 138 -20.58 -5.79 -23.26
C ALA A 138 -21.60 -6.60 -24.08
N SER A 139 -21.91 -6.10 -25.28
CA SER A 139 -22.68 -6.79 -26.31
C SER A 139 -21.75 -6.90 -27.51
N TRP A 140 -21.35 -8.12 -27.85
CA TRP A 140 -20.67 -8.46 -29.09
C TRP A 140 -21.62 -9.29 -29.95
#